data_AF-A0A954I1P1-F1
#
_entry.id   AF-A0A954I1P1-F1
#
_cell.length_a   1.000
_cell.length_b   1.000
_cell.length_c   1.000
_cell.angle_alpha   90.00
_cell.angle_beta   90.00
_cell.angle_gamma   90.00
#
_symmetry.space_group_name_H-M   'P 1'
#
loop_
_entity.id
_entity.type
_entity.pdbx_description
1 polymer ?
#
loop_
_entity_poly.entity_id
_entity_poly.type
_entity_poly.pdbx_seq_one_letter_code
_entity_poly.pdbx_strand_id
1 'polypeptide(L)' 'MNTRKGFTIVELLVVMVILTTLMSLALPAVTKVRSKARKTTCINHLHNLTVALTQFDRTNNRLPASGYYYDPPSGPGGR' A
#
# COMPACT_ATOMS: atom_id res chain seq x y z
N MET A 1 -22.45 -44.60 -24.74
CA MET A 1 -21.01 -44.93 -24.68
C MET A 1 -20.24 -43.65 -24.94
N ASN A 2 -19.78 -42.97 -23.89
CA ASN A 2 -19.11 -41.68 -24.01
C ASN A 2 -17.60 -41.91 -24.19
N THR A 3 -17.13 -41.90 -25.43
CA THR A 3 -15.71 -41.92 -25.77
C THR A 3 -15.09 -40.59 -25.35
N ARG A 4 -14.39 -40.56 -24.22
CA ARG A 4 -13.60 -39.39 -23.83
C ARG A 4 -12.39 -39.29 -24.76
N LYS A 5 -12.32 -38.22 -25.57
CA LYS A 5 -11.10 -37.86 -26.28
C LYS A 5 -10.07 -37.36 -25.27
N GLY A 6 -8.94 -38.06 -25.16
CA GLY A 6 -7.80 -37.61 -24.36
C GLY A 6 -7.09 -36.44 -25.05
N PHE A 7 -6.59 -35.50 -24.25
CA PHE A 7 -5.78 -34.39 -24.74
C PHE A 7 -4.42 -34.93 -25.22
N THR A 8 -3.92 -34.44 -26.35
CA THR A 8 -2.58 -34.82 -26.80
C THR A 8 -1.53 -34.11 -25.94
N ILE A 9 -0.38 -34.75 -25.68
CA ILE A 9 0.74 -34.14 -24.95
C ILE A 9 1.17 -32.83 -25.62
N VAL A 10 1.08 -32.77 -26.95
CA VAL A 10 1.43 -31.60 -27.76
C VAL A 10 0.50 -30.42 -27.49
N GLU A 11 -0.81 -30.62 -27.43
CA GLU A 11 -1.75 -29.53 -27.12
C GLU A 11 -1.50 -28.96 -25.72
N LEU A 12 -1.21 -29.81 -24.73
CA LEU A 12 -0.92 -29.36 -23.37
C LEU A 12 0.41 -28.59 -23.28
N LEU A 13 1.41 -29.01 -24.05
CA LEU A 13 2.72 -28.39 -24.11
C LEU A 13 2.65 -26.98 -24.71
N VAL A 14 1.96 -26.81 -25.85
CA VAL A 14 1.82 -25.51 -26.52
C VAL A 14 1.13 -24.50 -25.61
N VAL A 15 0.11 -24.93 -24.85
CA VAL A 15 -0.60 -24.05 -23.92
C VAL A 15 0.32 -23.55 -22.81
N MET A 16 1.15 -24.41 -22.22
CA MET A 16 2.10 -23.98 -21.19
C MET A 16 3.14 -22.98 -21.73
N VAL A 17 3.61 -23.17 -22.96
CA VAL A 17 4.54 -22.24 -23.62
C VAL A 17 3.89 -20.86 -23.81
N ILE A 18 2.64 -20.81 -24.26
CA ILE A 18 1.95 -19.54 -24.47
C ILE A 18 1.65 -18.85 -23.12
N LEU A 19 1.16 -19.58 -22.11
CA LEU A 19 0.87 -19.03 -20.78
C LEU A 19 2.09 -18.42 -20.11
N THR A 20 3.22 -19.13 -20.13
CA THR A 20 4.48 -18.66 -19.51
C THR A 20 5.02 -17.43 -20.24
N THR A 21 4.93 -17.39 -21.58
CA THR A 21 5.33 -16.23 -22.37
C THR A 21 4.52 -14.99 -21.98
N LEU A 22 3.19 -15.12 -21.89
CA LEU A 22 2.32 -14.02 -21.46
C LEU A 22 2.63 -13.55 -20.03
N MET A 23 2.81 -14.49 -19.10
CA MET A 23 3.14 -14.16 -17.70
C MET A 23 4.52 -13.48 -17.58
N SER A 24 5.52 -13.92 -18.35
CA SER A 24 6.88 -13.37 -18.32
C SER A 24 6.91 -11.87 -18.65
N LEU A 25 6.03 -11.44 -19.57
CA LEU A 25 5.88 -10.04 -19.95
C LEU A 25 5.09 -9.25 -18.89
N ALA A 26 4.16 -9.90 -18.18
CA ALA A 26 3.29 -9.25 -17.19
C ALA A 26 3.94 -9.07 -15.81
N LEU A 27 4.73 -10.03 -15.33
CA LEU A 27 5.39 -10.01 -14.01
C LEU A 27 6.18 -8.71 -13.69
N PRO A 28 7.06 -8.20 -14.58
CA PRO A 28 7.82 -6.97 -14.30
C PRO A 28 6.93 -5.72 -14.25
N ALA A 29 5.76 -5.72 -14.89
CA ALA A 29 4.80 -4.62 -14.81
C ALA A 29 4.11 -4.58 -13.44
N VAL A 30 3.76 -5.74 -12.88
CA VAL A 30 3.05 -5.84 -11.58
C VAL A 30 3.89 -5.30 -10.42
N THR A 31 5.19 -5.55 -10.40
CA THR A 31 6.08 -5.02 -9.34
C THR A 31 6.19 -3.51 -9.38
N LYS A 32 6.28 -2.92 -10.59
CA LYS A 32 6.25 -1.47 -10.81
C LYS A 32 4.92 -0.84 -10.40
N VAL A 33 3.80 -1.52 -10.64
CA VAL A 33 2.47 -1.05 -10.20
C VAL A 33 2.37 -1.07 -8.68
N ARG A 34 2.88 -2.11 -8.01
CA ARG A 34 2.83 -2.21 -6.54
C ARG A 34 3.62 -1.11 -5.84
N SER A 35 4.80 -0.77 -6.34
CA SER A 35 5.59 0.34 -5.77
C SER A 35 4.90 1.69 -5.97
N LYS A 36 4.29 1.91 -7.15
CA LYS A 36 3.45 3.09 -7.41
C LYS A 36 2.23 3.13 -6.49
N ALA A 37 1.52 2.02 -6.30
CA ALA A 37 0.36 1.94 -5.43
C ALA A 37 0.72 2.30 -3.98
N ARG A 38 1.82 1.76 -3.43
CA ARG A 38 2.32 2.14 -2.09
C ARG A 38 2.60 3.63 -1.96
N LYS A 39 3.22 4.22 -2.99
CA LYS A 39 3.47 5.67 -3.04
C LYS A 39 2.16 6.46 -3.05
N THR A 40 1.21 6.07 -3.89
CA THR A 40 -0.12 6.71 -3.94
C THR A 40 -0.84 6.62 -2.60
N THR A 41 -0.83 5.46 -1.95
CA THR A 41 -1.42 5.29 -0.60
C THR A 41 -0.76 6.22 0.42
N CYS A 42 0.57 6.30 0.43
CA CYS A 42 1.30 7.21 1.32
C CYS A 42 0.91 8.68 1.08
N ILE A 43 0.85 9.12 -0.18
CA ILE A 43 0.43 10.47 -0.55
C ILE A 43 -0.99 10.75 -0.06
N ASN A 44 -1.92 9.80 -0.22
CA ASN A 44 -3.29 9.96 0.25
C ASN A 44 -3.37 10.06 1.78
N HIS A 45 -2.56 9.30 2.51
CA HIS A 45 -2.49 9.43 3.97
C HIS A 45 -1.96 10.81 4.38
N LEU A 46 -0.91 11.30 3.73
CA LEU A 46 -0.37 12.64 3.98
C LEU A 46 -1.39 13.73 3.67
N HIS A 47 -2.11 13.61 2.56
CA HIS A 47 -3.19 14.53 2.21
C HIS A 47 -4.27 14.56 3.31
N ASN A 48 -4.69 13.40 3.81
CA ASN A 48 -5.66 13.31 4.88
C ASN A 48 -5.17 13.94 6.20
N LEU A 49 -3.88 13.78 6.52
CA LEU A 49 -3.27 14.47 7.67
C LEU A 49 -3.27 15.98 7.48
N THR A 50 -2.87 16.48 6.32
CA THR A 50 -2.90 17.92 6.01
C THR A 50 -4.31 18.49 6.15
N VAL A 51 -5.32 17.81 5.60
CA VAL A 51 -6.73 18.23 5.74
C VAL A 51 -7.12 18.28 7.22
N ALA A 52 -6.76 17.27 8.01
CA ALA A 52 -7.07 17.23 9.44
C ALA A 52 -6.38 18.38 10.21
N LEU A 53 -5.10 18.65 9.94
CA LEU A 53 -4.35 19.76 10.55
C LEU A 53 -4.97 21.12 10.20
N THR A 54 -5.32 21.31 8.93
CA THR A 54 -5.93 22.57 8.45
C THR A 54 -7.31 22.77 9.08
N GLN A 55 -8.10 21.70 9.24
CA GLN A 55 -9.39 21.75 9.91
C GLN A 55 -9.25 22.08 11.40
N PHE A 56 -8.25 21.51 12.07
CA PHE A 56 -7.96 21.80 13.47
C PHE A 56 -7.54 23.26 13.67
N ASP A 57 -6.65 23.76 12.81
CA ASP A 57 -6.17 25.15 12.83
C ASP A 57 -7.31 26.15 12.66
N ARG A 58 -8.19 25.92 11.68
CA ARG A 58 -9.39 26.76 11.46
C ARG A 58 -10.33 26.81 12.66
N THR A 59 -10.40 25.75 13.45
CA THR A 59 -11.32 25.66 14.60
C THR A 59 -10.70 26.19 15.89
N ASN A 60 -9.38 26.01 16.08
CA ASN A 60 -8.70 26.28 17.33
C ASN A 60 -7.70 27.46 17.25
N ASN A 61 -7.52 28.07 16.07
CA ASN A 61 -6.51 29.10 15.78
C ASN A 61 -5.09 28.72 16.23
N ARG A 62 -4.78 27.43 16.21
CA ARG A 62 -3.47 26.87 16.54
C ARG A 62 -3.32 25.49 15.92
N LEU A 63 -2.08 25.10 15.63
CA LEU A 63 -1.75 23.73 15.26
C LEU A 63 -1.83 22.78 16.47
N PRO A 64 -2.10 21.48 16.27
CA PRO A 64 -2.14 20.51 17.36
C PRO A 64 -0.75 20.32 18.00
N ALA A 65 -0.72 20.04 19.30
CA ALA A 65 0.50 19.78 20.03
C ALA A 65 1.19 18.49 19.51
N SER A 66 2.51 18.53 19.32
CA SER A 66 3.32 17.39 18.84
C SER A 66 3.50 16.27 19.88
N GLY A 67 2.98 16.45 21.09
CA GLY A 67 3.06 15.53 22.20
C GLY A 67 2.92 16.27 23.53
N TYR A 68 2.65 15.52 24.60
CA TYR A 68 2.76 16.03 25.97
C TYR A 68 4.12 15.58 26.50
N TYR A 69 5.02 16.51 26.80
CA TYR A 69 6.21 16.19 27.57
C TYR A 69 5.78 16.06 29.03
N TYR A 70 5.91 14.85 29.58
CA TYR A 70 5.85 14.68 31.02
C TYR A 70 7.22 15.08 31.56
N ASP A 71 7.35 16.30 32.05
CA ASP A 71 8.46 16.62 32.92
C ASP A 71 8.19 15.93 34.26
N PRO A 72 8.93 14.86 34.62
CA PRO A 72 8.80 14.28 35.94
C PRO A 72 9.16 15.38 36.94
N PRO A 73 8.42 15.51 38.06
CA PRO A 73 8.76 16.50 39.07
C PRO A 73 10.19 16.26 39.53
N SER A 74 11.12 17.13 39.13
CA SER A 74 12.43 17.22 39.78
C SER A 74 12.16 17.49 41.25
N GLY A 75 12.67 16.63 42.13
CA GLY A 75 12.35 16.60 43.56
C GLY A 75 12.52 17.93 44.32
N PRO A 76 12.27 17.87 45.63
CA PRO A 76 11.25 18.66 46.32
C PRO A 76 11.58 20.15 46.29
N GLY A 77 10.86 20.90 45.46
CA GLY A 77 11.08 22.33 45.33
C GLY A 77 10.20 22.99 44.29
N GLY A 78 8.93 22.61 44.22
CA GLY A 78 7.93 23.43 43.54
C GLY A 78 7.74 24.73 44.33
N ARG A 79 8.24 25.83 43.81
CA ARG A 79 7.70 27.16 44.11
C ARG A 79 6.56 27.44 43.15
#